data_AF-A0A482IML2-F1
#
_entry.id   AF-A0A482IML2-F1
#
_cell.length_a   1.000
_cell.length_b   1.000
_cell.length_c   1.000
_cell.angle_alpha   90.00
_cell.angle_beta   90.00
_cell.angle_gamma   90.00
#
_symmetry.space_group_name_H-M   'P 1'
#
loop_
_entity.id
_entity.type
_entity.pdbx_description
1 polymer ?
#
loop_
_entity_poly.entity_id
_entity_poly.type
_entity_poly.pdbx_seq_one_letter_code
_entity_poly.pdbx_strand_id
1 'polypeptide(L)'
;MTAPHLAAELRALRLRQGQAWVERAADLEGWPKDRRMNAFAELACASGPALDALVEHHRAYLSHLLDAHSLRPAYGGASDPRRHGTLPDTPPPARKRGIARALKPKVNDPATRQRDLFGDAP
;
A
#
# COMPACT_ATOMS: atom_id res chain seq x y z
N MET A 1 25.03 13.79 -3.42
CA MET A 1 24.46 12.96 -2.33
C MET A 1 23.65 11.86 -2.98
N THR A 2 24.04 10.58 -2.96
CA THR A 2 23.26 9.64 -3.80
C THR A 2 23.09 8.24 -3.22
N ALA A 3 24.14 7.44 -3.06
CA ALA A 3 23.95 6.01 -2.73
C ALA A 3 23.88 5.65 -1.22
N PRO A 4 24.83 6.07 -0.36
CA PRO A 4 24.89 5.58 1.03
C PRO A 4 23.76 6.13 1.92
N HIS A 5 23.31 7.35 1.65
CA HIS A 5 22.20 7.96 2.38
C HIS A 5 20.88 7.24 2.11
N LEU A 6 20.60 6.94 0.83
CA LEU A 6 19.41 6.19 0.43
C LEU A 6 19.38 4.79 1.07
N ALA A 7 20.51 4.09 1.11
CA ALA A 7 20.60 2.78 1.75
C ALA A 7 20.28 2.84 3.26
N ALA A 8 20.74 3.88 3.95
CA ALA A 8 20.42 4.11 5.36
C ALA A 8 18.94 4.42 5.58
N GLU A 9 18.33 5.24 4.73
CA GLU A 9 16.90 5.59 4.80
C GLU A 9 16.00 4.37 4.55
N LEU A 10 16.33 3.55 3.56
CA LEU A 10 15.60 2.31 3.27
C LEU A 10 15.69 1.33 4.45
N ARG A 11 16.89 1.19 5.05
CA ARG A 11 17.05 0.38 6.27
C ARG A 11 16.20 0.92 7.42
N ALA A 12 16.20 2.23 7.64
CA ALA A 12 15.40 2.86 8.69
C ALA A 12 13.89 2.66 8.46
N LEU A 13 13.44 2.72 7.21
CA LEU A 13 12.05 2.43 6.85
C LEU A 13 11.68 0.98 7.14
N ARG A 14 12.53 0.03 6.77
CA ARG A 14 12.32 -1.41 7.05
C ARG A 14 12.25 -1.71 8.53
N LEU A 15 13.13 -1.12 9.33
CA LEU A 15 13.10 -1.26 10.79
C LEU A 15 11.77 -0.77 11.38
N ARG A 16 11.30 0.41 10.97
CA ARG A 16 9.99 0.94 11.41
C ARG A 16 8.83 0.02 11.02
N GLN A 17 8.85 -0.53 9.80
CA GLN A 17 7.84 -1.49 9.35
C GLN A 17 7.84 -2.75 10.22
N GLY A 18 9.02 -3.35 10.44
CA GLY A 18 9.16 -4.54 11.28
C GLY A 18 8.69 -4.29 12.72
N GLN A 19 9.07 -3.16 13.30
CA GLN A 19 8.63 -2.76 14.64
C GLN A 19 7.11 -2.64 14.73
N ALA A 20 6.46 -1.97 13.77
CA ALA A 20 5.00 -1.82 13.75
C ALA A 20 4.28 -3.19 13.68
N TRP A 21 4.81 -4.15 12.91
CA TRP A 21 4.25 -5.50 12.86
C TRP A 21 4.40 -6.25 14.17
N VAL A 22 5.58 -6.17 14.79
CA VAL A 22 5.85 -6.78 16.10
C VAL A 22 4.98 -6.16 17.19
N GLU A 23 4.82 -4.84 17.24
CA GLU A 23 3.94 -4.16 18.20
C GLU A 23 2.51 -4.66 18.08
N ARG A 24 1.98 -4.69 16.86
CA ARG A 24 0.60 -5.12 16.64
C ARG A 24 0.41 -6.59 16.99
N ALA A 25 1.35 -7.46 16.62
CA ALA A 25 1.28 -8.88 16.97
C ALA A 25 1.37 -9.10 18.48
N ALA A 26 2.26 -8.36 19.15
CA ALA A 26 2.44 -8.40 20.60
C ALA A 26 1.20 -7.93 21.35
N ASP A 27 0.46 -6.95 20.83
CA ASP A 27 -0.79 -6.48 21.42
C ASP A 27 -1.92 -7.51 21.24
N LEU A 28 -1.98 -8.22 20.10
CA LEU A 28 -3.01 -9.24 19.84
C LEU A 28 -2.82 -10.49 20.71
N GLU A 29 -1.58 -10.94 20.90
CA GLU A 29 -1.27 -12.12 21.72
C GLU A 29 -0.95 -11.81 23.19
N GLY A 30 -0.85 -10.54 23.57
CA GLY A 30 -0.51 -10.15 24.94
C GLY A 30 0.92 -10.50 25.35
N TRP A 31 1.91 -10.23 24.49
CA TRP A 31 3.31 -10.59 24.77
C TRP A 31 3.86 -9.86 25.99
N PRO A 32 4.67 -10.54 26.82
CA PRO A 32 5.50 -9.88 27.83
C PRO A 32 6.45 -8.86 27.19
N LYS A 33 6.78 -7.81 27.94
CA LYS A 33 7.69 -6.74 27.49
C LYS A 33 9.03 -7.28 27.00
N ASP A 34 9.61 -8.26 27.71
CA ASP A 34 10.92 -8.81 27.37
C ASP A 34 10.91 -9.52 26.01
N ARG A 35 9.84 -10.28 25.70
CA ARG A 35 9.67 -10.91 24.39
C ARG A 35 9.59 -9.86 23.27
N ARG A 36 8.85 -8.76 23.50
CA ARG A 36 8.75 -7.64 22.55
C ARG A 36 10.10 -6.96 22.33
N MET A 37 10.85 -6.72 23.40
CA MET A 37 12.20 -6.13 23.32
C MET A 37 13.19 -7.02 22.60
N ASN A 38 13.14 -8.33 22.82
CA ASN A 38 14.00 -9.28 22.11
C ASN A 38 13.73 -9.27 20.59
N ALA A 39 12.45 -9.22 20.17
CA ALA A 39 12.10 -9.12 18.75
C ALA A 39 12.59 -7.78 18.12
N PHE A 40 12.51 -6.67 18.84
CA PHE A 40 13.08 -5.40 18.37
C PHE A 40 14.59 -5.43 18.25
N ALA A 41 15.28 -6.05 19.22
CA ALA A 41 16.73 -6.21 19.18
C ALA A 41 17.17 -7.09 18.00
N GLU A 42 16.44 -8.16 17.71
CA GLU A 42 16.68 -9.03 16.57
C GLU A 42 16.60 -8.26 15.24
N LEU A 43 15.55 -7.46 15.04
CA LEU A 43 15.41 -6.59 13.88
C LEU A 43 16.57 -5.58 13.76
N ALA A 44 16.96 -4.95 14.86
CA ALA A 44 18.01 -3.93 14.86
C ALA A 44 19.39 -4.50 14.48
N CYS A 45 19.69 -5.70 14.93
CA CYS A 45 20.97 -6.39 14.71
C CYS A 45 21.05 -7.11 13.36
N ALA A 46 19.93 -7.31 12.66
CA ALA A 46 19.89 -8.03 11.39
C ALA A 46 20.66 -7.32 10.26
N SER A 47 21.36 -8.08 9.43
CA SER A 47 21.95 -7.59 8.17
C SER A 47 20.83 -7.18 7.18
N GLY A 48 21.15 -6.46 6.09
CA GLY A 48 20.13 -5.99 5.14
C GLY A 48 19.18 -7.10 4.62
N PRO A 49 19.70 -8.18 4.01
CA PRO A 49 18.86 -9.28 3.53
C PRO A 49 18.12 -10.02 4.65
N ALA A 50 18.76 -10.19 5.80
CA ALA A 50 18.14 -10.83 6.96
C ALA A 50 17.01 -9.97 7.55
N LEU A 51 17.16 -8.65 7.53
CA LEU A 51 16.14 -7.69 7.97
C LEU A 51 14.90 -7.79 7.07
N ASP A 52 15.07 -7.82 5.74
CA ASP A 52 13.93 -7.98 4.83
C ASP A 52 13.19 -9.30 5.09
N ALA A 53 13.91 -10.40 5.31
CA ALA A 53 13.32 -11.70 5.65
C ALA A 53 12.57 -11.67 7.00
N LEU A 54 13.14 -11.04 8.03
CA LEU A 54 12.50 -10.91 9.34
C LEU A 54 11.26 -10.01 9.31
N VAL A 55 11.31 -8.90 8.57
CA VAL A 55 10.16 -8.01 8.39
C VAL A 55 9.02 -8.77 7.70
N GLU A 56 9.34 -9.55 6.66
CA GLU A 56 8.33 -10.36 5.96
C GLU A 56 7.78 -11.49 6.83
N HIS A 57 8.63 -12.13 7.64
CA HIS A 57 8.21 -13.11 8.63
C HIS A 57 7.19 -12.51 9.62
N HIS A 58 7.50 -11.36 10.22
CA HIS A 58 6.57 -10.70 11.14
C HIS A 58 5.29 -10.21 10.46
N ARG A 59 5.38 -9.75 9.20
CA ARG A 59 4.19 -9.38 8.40
C ARG A 59 3.27 -10.59 8.17
N ALA A 60 3.84 -11.72 7.77
CA ALA A 60 3.10 -12.96 7.54
C ALA A 60 2.47 -13.48 8.84
N TYR A 61 3.25 -13.46 9.93
CA TYR A 61 2.77 -13.84 11.25
C TYR A 61 1.61 -12.96 11.72
N LEU A 62 1.73 -11.62 11.62
CA LEU A 62 0.63 -10.72 11.93
C LEU A 62 -0.60 -10.98 11.05
N SER A 63 -0.42 -11.22 9.75
CA SER A 63 -1.54 -11.59 8.88
C SER A 63 -2.25 -12.82 9.40
N HIS A 64 -1.52 -13.87 9.79
CA HIS A 64 -2.10 -15.07 10.34
C HIS A 64 -2.89 -14.78 11.64
N LEU A 65 -2.35 -13.94 12.53
CA LEU A 65 -3.06 -13.53 13.75
C LEU A 65 -4.34 -12.77 13.41
N LEU A 66 -4.31 -11.83 12.48
CA LEU A 66 -5.51 -11.10 12.07
C LEU A 66 -6.58 -12.03 11.50
N ASP A 67 -6.18 -13.08 10.78
CA ASP A 67 -7.10 -14.12 10.30
C ASP A 67 -7.68 -14.93 11.46
N ALA A 68 -6.84 -15.39 12.39
CA ALA A 68 -7.27 -16.16 13.56
C ALA A 68 -8.22 -15.38 14.47
N HIS A 69 -8.01 -14.06 14.62
CA HIS A 69 -8.87 -13.18 15.40
C HIS A 69 -10.05 -12.60 14.61
N SER A 70 -10.23 -12.96 13.32
CA SER A 70 -11.26 -12.40 12.44
C SER A 70 -11.22 -10.86 12.35
N LEU A 71 -10.03 -10.27 12.46
CA LEU A 71 -9.77 -8.83 12.43
C LEU A 71 -9.31 -8.32 11.06
N ARG A 72 -9.28 -9.19 10.03
CA ARG A 72 -8.95 -8.74 8.68
C ARG A 72 -9.99 -7.71 8.22
N PRO A 73 -9.56 -6.56 7.70
CA PRO A 73 -10.47 -5.62 7.08
C PRO A 73 -11.20 -6.35 5.93
N ALA A 74 -12.52 -6.42 6.02
CA ALA A 74 -13.34 -6.90 4.93
C ALA A 74 -13.32 -5.84 3.82
N TYR A 75 -12.31 -5.92 2.94
CA TYR A 75 -12.35 -5.19 1.68
C TYR A 75 -13.45 -5.84 0.84
N GLY A 76 -14.64 -5.25 0.93
CA GLY A 76 -15.89 -5.81 0.43
C GLY A 76 -15.84 -6.21 -1.04
N GLY A 77 -16.11 -7.49 -1.26
CA GLY A 77 -16.52 -8.05 -2.55
C GLY A 77 -17.43 -9.28 -2.40
N ALA A 78 -17.36 -10.01 -1.28
CA ALA A 78 -18.11 -11.25 -1.10
C ALA A 78 -18.74 -11.47 0.27
N SER A 79 -18.57 -10.56 1.24
CA SER A 79 -19.18 -10.67 2.58
C SER A 79 -20.24 -9.61 2.82
N ASP A 80 -21.11 -9.38 1.83
CA ASP A 80 -22.42 -8.76 2.07
C ASP A 80 -23.40 -9.89 2.44
N PRO A 81 -23.93 -9.95 3.68
CA PRO A 81 -24.95 -10.93 4.06
C PRO A 81 -26.26 -10.79 3.24
N ARG A 82 -26.41 -9.76 2.40
CA ARG A 82 -27.52 -9.58 1.46
C ARG A 82 -27.39 -10.38 0.16
N ARG A 83 -26.33 -11.17 -0.04
CA ARG A 83 -26.16 -12.03 -1.22
C ARG A 83 -26.97 -13.33 -1.23
N HIS A 84 -27.89 -13.53 -0.30
CA HIS A 84 -29.00 -14.48 -0.44
C HIS A 84 -30.28 -13.75 -0.86
N GLY A 85 -30.23 -13.12 -2.02
CA GLY A 85 -31.38 -12.56 -2.71
C GLY A 85 -31.19 -12.84 -4.19
N THR A 86 -32.05 -13.71 -4.73
CA THR A 86 -32.35 -13.93 -6.14
C THR A 86 -31.54 -13.09 -7.13
N LEU A 87 -30.73 -13.76 -7.94
CA LEU A 87 -30.19 -13.18 -9.17
C LEU A 87 -31.34 -12.51 -9.93
N PRO A 88 -31.31 -11.20 -10.22
CA PRO A 88 -32.26 -10.64 -11.16
C PRO A 88 -31.96 -11.26 -12.52
N ASP A 89 -32.99 -11.85 -13.14
CA ASP A 89 -32.98 -12.52 -14.46
C ASP A 89 -32.69 -11.56 -15.63
N THR A 90 -32.21 -10.35 -15.32
CA THR A 90 -31.98 -9.29 -16.29
C THR A 90 -30.54 -8.80 -16.14
N PRO A 91 -29.71 -8.90 -17.19
CA PRO A 91 -28.37 -8.34 -17.14
C PRO A 91 -28.47 -6.83 -16.87
N PRO A 92 -27.67 -6.28 -15.95
CA PRO A 92 -27.68 -4.85 -15.68
C PRO A 92 -27.30 -4.09 -16.97
N PRO A 93 -27.94 -2.93 -17.25
CA PRO A 93 -27.63 -2.17 -18.45
C PRO A 93 -26.15 -1.79 -18.47
N ALA A 94 -25.48 -2.07 -19.58
CA ALA A 94 -24.07 -1.80 -19.77
C ALA A 94 -23.78 -0.30 -19.50
N ARG A 95 -23.08 -0.01 -18.40
CA ARG A 95 -22.58 1.34 -18.14
C ARG A 95 -21.56 1.67 -19.23
N LYS A 96 -21.89 2.62 -20.10
CA LYS A 96 -20.95 3.18 -21.09
C LYS A 96 -19.79 3.82 -20.33
N ARG A 97 -18.65 3.13 -20.28
CA ARG A 97 -17.38 3.73 -19.84
C ARG A 97 -17.01 4.82 -20.84
N GLY A 98 -16.92 6.06 -20.39
CA GLY A 98 -16.58 7.19 -21.24
C GLY A 98 -15.63 8.14 -20.52
N ILE A 99 -14.32 7.92 -20.69
CA ILE A 99 -13.28 8.90 -20.33
C ILE A 99 -13.02 9.90 -21.49
N ALA A 100 -13.79 9.83 -22.57
CA ALA A 100 -13.52 10.54 -23.81
C ALA A 100 -14.54 11.65 -24.16
N ARG A 101 -15.35 12.14 -23.20
CA ARG A 101 -16.27 13.28 -23.43
C ARG A 101 -15.83 14.59 -22.78
N ALA A 102 -14.80 14.57 -21.93
CA ALA A 102 -14.21 15.76 -21.32
C ALA A 102 -13.03 16.33 -22.14
N LEU A 103 -12.50 15.58 -23.10
CA LEU A 103 -11.49 16.06 -24.04
C LEU A 103 -12.18 16.44 -25.36
N LYS A 104 -12.89 17.57 -25.36
CA LYS A 104 -13.17 18.27 -26.61
C LYS A 104 -11.97 19.18 -26.88
N PRO A 105 -11.13 18.92 -27.88
CA PRO A 105 -10.21 19.93 -28.37
C PRO A 105 -11.05 21.09 -28.91
N LYS A 106 -10.84 22.31 -28.39
CA LYS A 106 -11.30 23.53 -29.04
C LYS A 106 -10.48 23.67 -30.33
N VAL A 107 -10.98 23.07 -31.40
CA VAL A 107 -10.54 23.37 -32.76
C VAL A 107 -11.28 24.63 -33.16
N ASN A 108 -10.58 25.76 -33.01
CA ASN A 108 -10.58 26.93 -33.89
C ASN A 108 -10.25 28.18 -33.08
N ASP A 109 -8.95 28.48 -32.97
CA ASP A 109 -8.52 29.84 -33.31
C ASP A 109 -7.13 29.78 -33.97
N PRO A 110 -7.03 29.86 -35.31
CA PRO A 110 -5.77 29.70 -36.06
C PRO A 110 -4.84 30.92 -36.02
N ALA A 111 -4.90 31.76 -34.98
CA ALA A 111 -4.20 33.05 -34.94
C ALA A 111 -3.16 33.22 -33.81
N THR A 112 -3.02 32.29 -32.86
CA THR A 112 -2.15 32.53 -31.68
C THR A 112 -1.04 31.49 -31.53
N ARG A 113 -0.11 31.58 -32.47
CA ARG A 113 1.35 31.63 -32.26
C ARG A 113 1.95 30.57 -31.31
N GLN A 114 2.26 29.46 -31.95
CA GLN A 114 3.31 28.50 -31.61
C GLN A 114 4.72 29.15 -31.66
N ARG A 115 4.97 30.19 -30.86
CA ARG A 115 6.26 30.92 -30.85
C ARG A 115 6.91 31.19 -29.49
N ASP A 116 6.31 30.78 -28.36
CA ASP A 116 6.86 31.11 -27.03
C ASP A 116 7.34 29.92 -26.19
N LEU A 117 7.49 28.72 -26.77
CA LEU A 117 7.97 27.53 -26.03
C LEU A 117 9.49 27.30 -26.14
N PHE A 118 10.19 28.08 -26.95
CA PHE A 118 11.64 28.21 -26.93
C PHE A 118 11.95 29.69 -26.96
N GLY A 119 12.00 30.31 -25.78
CA GLY A 119 12.53 31.66 -25.66
C GLY A 119 13.95 31.68 -26.21
N ASP A 120 14.20 32.57 -27.17
CA ASP A 120 15.55 32.95 -27.57
C ASP A 120 16.28 33.47 -26.33
N ALA A 121 17.36 32.78 -25.98
CA ALA A 121 18.31 33.22 -24.98
C ALA A 121 19.09 34.43 -25.52
N PRO A 122 19.16 35.55 -24.79
CA PRO A 122 20.29 36.46 -24.91
C PRO A 122 21.54 35.89 -24.23
#